data_AF-A0A0B8P3C3-F1
#
_entry.id   AF-A0A0B8P3C3-F1
#
_cell.length_a   1.000
_cell.length_b   1.000
_cell.length_c   1.000
_cell.angle_alpha   90.00
_cell.angle_beta   90.00
_cell.angle_gamma   90.00
#
_symmetry.space_group_name_H-M   'P 1'
#
loop_
_entity.id
_entity.type
_entity.pdbx_description
1 polymer ?
#
loop_
_entity_poly.entity_id
_entity_poly.type
_entity_poly.pdbx_seq_one_letter_code
_entity_poly.pdbx_strand_id
1 'polypeptide(L)' 'MSIVEGVVEPSLANAEAEKGFQFERTGYFCVDSKDSSSDKLVFNRTVGLRDTWLKSAPTKRNSIQKCQLD' A
#
# COMPACT_ATOMS: atom_id res chain seq x y z
N MET A 1 8.57 -8.54 8.74
CA MET A 1 9.21 -8.09 7.49
C MET A 1 9.02 -9.19 6.48
N SER A 2 8.17 -9.00 5.47
CA SER A 2 7.88 -10.01 4.44
C SER A 2 8.56 -9.60 3.14
N ILE A 3 9.43 -10.45 2.59
CA ILE A 3 10.02 -10.27 1.27
C ILE A 3 9.21 -11.11 0.29
N VAL A 4 8.88 -10.53 -0.86
CA VAL A 4 8.14 -11.20 -1.92
C VAL A 4 8.93 -11.02 -3.21
N GLU A 5 9.14 -12.12 -3.94
CA GLU A 5 9.73 -12.08 -5.27
C GLU A 5 8.63 -11.91 -6.31
N GLY A 6 8.92 -11.11 -7.33
CA GLY A 6 7.95 -10.80 -8.39
C GLY A 6 8.66 -10.33 -9.65
N VAL A 7 7.86 -10.14 -10.68
CA VAL A 7 8.32 -9.62 -11.98
C VAL A 7 7.82 -8.20 -12.14
N VAL A 8 8.68 -7.35 -12.68
CA VAL A 8 8.39 -5.95 -13.00
C VAL A 8 8.73 -5.70 -14.46
N GLU A 9 8.29 -4.56 -14.99
CA GLU A 9 8.60 -4.20 -16.38
C GLU A 9 10.10 -3.93 -16.59
N PRO A 10 10.64 -4.23 -17.78
CA PRO A 10 12.04 -3.94 -18.13
C PRO A 10 12.41 -2.45 -18.05
N SER A 11 11.43 -1.55 -18.16
CA SER A 11 11.61 -0.10 -18.04
C SER A 11 12.21 0.32 -16.69
N LEU A 12 11.97 -0.48 -15.65
CA LEU A 12 12.47 -0.26 -14.30
C LEU A 12 13.88 -0.79 -14.06
N ALA A 13 14.52 -1.42 -15.06
CA ALA A 13 15.88 -1.94 -14.92
C ALA A 13 16.92 -0.86 -14.54
N ASN A 14 16.69 0.38 -14.99
CA ASN A 14 17.53 1.55 -14.69
C ASN A 14 16.82 2.55 -13.75
N ALA A 15 15.91 2.07 -12.91
CA ALA A 15 15.20 2.93 -11.97
C ALA A 15 16.17 3.55 -10.95
N GLU A 16 16.12 4.87 -10.81
CA GLU A 16 16.95 5.61 -9.85
C GLU A 16 16.48 5.36 -8.40
N ALA A 17 17.45 5.25 -7.50
CA ALA A 17 17.19 5.22 -6.07
C ALA A 17 16.42 6.47 -5.62
N GLU A 18 15.59 6.33 -4.59
CA GLU A 18 14.78 7.41 -4.00
C GLU A 18 13.67 7.98 -4.91
N LYS A 19 13.60 7.57 -6.18
CA LYS A 19 12.49 7.91 -7.06
C LYS A 19 11.25 7.06 -6.73
N GLY A 20 10.11 7.74 -6.62
CA GLY A 20 8.82 7.10 -6.37
C GLY A 20 8.17 6.58 -7.65
N PHE A 21 7.74 5.33 -7.65
CA PHE A 21 7.03 4.65 -8.72
C PHE A 21 5.67 4.15 -8.23
N GLN A 22 4.64 4.24 -9.05
CA GLN A 22 3.34 3.66 -8.75
C GLN A 22 3.19 2.33 -9.49
N PHE A 23 3.12 1.23 -8.75
CA PHE A 23 2.76 -0.06 -9.33
C PHE A 23 1.24 -0.15 -9.35
N GLU A 24 0.69 -0.38 -10.55
CA GLU A 24 -0.74 -0.38 -10.77
C GLU A 24 -1.45 -1.35 -9.82
N ARG A 25 -2.54 -0.87 -9.22
CA ARG A 25 -3.38 -1.61 -8.27
C ARG A 25 -2.67 -2.14 -7.01
N THR A 26 -1.40 -1.79 -6.80
CA THR A 26 -0.59 -2.34 -5.71
C THR A 26 -0.21 -1.25 -4.70
N GLY A 27 0.39 -0.15 -5.17
CA GLY A 27 0.88 0.90 -4.28
C GLY A 27 2.00 1.72 -4.88
N TYR A 28 2.57 2.56 -4.04
CA TYR A 28 3.77 3.32 -4.35
C TYR A 28 5.00 2.64 -3.77
N PHE A 29 6.06 2.61 -4.58
CA PHE A 29 7.31 1.94 -4.32
C PHE A 29 8.50 2.86 -4.61
N CYS A 30 9.63 2.61 -3.99
CA CYS A 30 10.91 3.22 -4.34
C CYS A 30 12.00 2.15 -4.37
N VAL A 31 13.03 2.36 -5.19
CA VAL A 31 14.21 1.50 -5.22
C VAL A 31 14.99 1.70 -3.92
N ASP A 32 15.37 0.61 -3.27
CA ASP A 32 16.19 0.64 -2.05
C ASP A 32 17.65 0.98 -2.40
N SER A 33 18.22 2.01 -1.77
CA SER A 33 19.59 2.47 -2.05
C SER A 33 20.69 1.60 -1.46
N LYS A 34 20.36 0.69 -0.54
CA LYS A 34 21.30 -0.18 0.18
C LYS A 34 21.28 -1.60 -0.35
N ASP A 35 20.09 -2.14 -0.61
CA ASP A 35 19.87 -3.53 -0.97
C ASP A 35 19.70 -3.75 -2.48
N SER A 36 19.44 -2.70 -3.27
CA SER A 36 19.32 -2.81 -4.72
C SER A 36 20.69 -2.76 -5.41
N SER A 37 20.91 -3.67 -6.37
CA SER A 37 22.10 -3.75 -7.22
C SER A 37 21.73 -3.95 -8.69
N SER A 38 22.72 -3.91 -9.59
CA SER A 38 22.51 -4.15 -11.04
C SER A 38 21.93 -5.53 -11.35
N ASP A 39 22.26 -6.53 -10.52
CA ASP A 39 21.83 -7.91 -10.72
C ASP A 39 20.53 -8.22 -9.96
N LYS A 40 20.17 -7.39 -8.97
CA LYS A 40 19.01 -7.59 -8.11
C LYS A 40 18.34 -6.26 -7.77
N LEU A 41 17.21 -6.00 -8.41
CA LEU A 41 16.36 -4.86 -8.07
C LEU A 41 15.53 -5.15 -6.81
N VAL A 42 15.66 -4.26 -5.82
CA VAL A 42 14.90 -4.31 -4.57
C VAL A 42 14.06 -3.06 -4.44
N PHE A 43 12.75 -3.25 -4.24
CA PHE A 43 11.79 -2.16 -4.08
C PHE A 43 11.16 -2.19 -2.69
N ASN A 44 11.17 -1.03 -2.03
CA ASN A 44 10.43 -0.81 -0.80
C ASN A 44 9.04 -0.27 -1.11
N ARG A 45 8.01 -0.81 -0.46
CA ARG A 45 6.66 -0.27 -0.55
C ARG A 45 6.50 0.91 0.40
N THR A 46 6.39 2.12 -0.16
CA THR A 46 6.19 3.36 0.59
C THR A 46 4.79 3.44 1.17
N VAL A 47 3.75 3.23 0.35
CA VAL A 47 2.36 3.27 0.81
C VAL A 47 1.47 2.43 -0.12
N GLY A 48 0.45 1.78 0.45
CA GLY A 48 -0.58 1.07 -0.34
C GLY A 48 -1.57 2.02 -1.00
N LEU A 49 -2.29 1.55 -2.00
CA LEU A 49 -3.38 2.34 -2.59
C LEU A 49 -4.57 2.44 -1.64
N ARG A 50 -5.35 3.51 -1.81
CA ARG A 50 -6.62 3.68 -1.12
C ARG A 50 -7.68 2.81 -1.78
N ASP A 51 -7.89 1.62 -1.25
CA ASP A 51 -9.06 0.81 -1.60
C ASP A 51 -10.31 1.36 -0.89
N THR A 52 -11.30 1.78 -1.67
CA THR A 52 -12.55 2.39 -1.15
C THR A 52 -13.71 1.38 -1.10
N TRP A 53 -13.44 0.11 -1.44
CA TRP A 53 -14.45 -0.95 -1.52
C TRP A 53 -14.82 -1.60 -0.17
N LEU A 54 -14.32 -1.06 0.95
CA LEU A 54 -14.66 -1.50 2.30
C LEU A 54 -15.22 -0.33 3.12
N LYS A 55 -16.47 0.05 2.85
CA LYS A 55 -17.36 0.71 3.83
C LYS A 55 -18.82 0.68 3.38
N SER A 56 -19.37 -0.53 3.32
CA SER A 56 -20.81 -0.77 3.47
C SER A 56 -21.04 -1.72 4.66
N ALA A 57 -20.42 -1.42 5.79
CA ALA A 57 -20.94 -1.91 7.06
C ALA A 57 -22.12 -1.00 7.43
N PRO A 58 -23.36 -1.50 7.58
CA PRO A 58 -24.46 -0.70 8.05
C PRO A 58 -24.18 -0.30 9.50
N THR A 59 -23.84 0.97 9.72
CA THR A 59 -23.87 1.56 11.06
C THR A 59 -25.32 1.50 11.54
N LYS A 60 -25.63 0.54 12.41
CA LYS A 60 -26.88 0.56 13.17
C LYS A 60 -26.87 1.83 14.03
N ARG A 61 -27.58 2.87 13.60
CA ARG A 61 -28.02 3.94 14.50
C ARG A 61 -29.06 3.33 15.43
N ASN A 62 -28.65 2.95 16.64
CA ASN A 62 -29.61 2.60 17.69
C ASN A 62 -30.24 3.90 18.21
N SER A 63 -31.32 4.32 17.57
CA SER A 63 -32.40 5.00 18.27
C SER A 63 -33.17 3.95 19.06
N ILE A 64 -33.23 4.07 20.39
CA ILE A 64 -34.40 3.83 21.26
C ILE A 64 -34.04 4.28 22.68
N GLN A 65 -34.91 5.15 23.20
CA GLN A 65 -35.04 5.61 24.59
C GLN A 65 -34.91 4.48 25.63
N LYS A 66 -34.41 4.81 26.83
CA LYS A 66 -35.23 4.81 28.06
C LYS A 66 -34.51 5.39 29.29
N CYS A 67 -35.22 6.31 29.93
CA CYS A 67 -35.36 6.57 31.37
C CYS A 67 -34.14 6.44 32.29
N GLN A 68 -33.77 7.57 32.90
CA GLN A 68 -33.76 7.65 34.36
C GLN A 68 -34.21 9.06 34.78
N LEU A 69 -35.40 9.12 35.38
CA LEU A 69 -35.69 10.11 36.40
C LEU A 69 -34.84 9.72 37.62
N ASP A 70 -34.03 10.67 38.10
CA ASP A 70 -33.97 11.14 39.49
C ASP A 70 -33.21 12.47 39.50
#